data_AF-A0A7C5ZHL6-F1
#
_entry.id   AF-A0A7C5ZHL6-F1
#
_cell.length_a   1.000
_cell.length_b   1.000
_cell.length_c   1.000
_cell.angle_alpha   90.00
_cell.angle_beta   90.00
_cell.angle_gamma   90.00
#
_symmetry.space_group_name_H-M   'P 1'
#
loop_
_entity.id
_entity.type
_entity.pdbx_description
1 polymer ?
#
loop_
_entity_poly.entity_id
_entity_poly.type
_entity_poly.pdbx_seq_one_letter_code
_entity_poly.pdbx_strand_id
1 'polypeptide(L)'
;MPAFVGALGFALHPVQVEPVAWTSGMKDLLCGLLVMTALWQYVSFAQTIATDTTQRQRSRWHYALASLAFVLAPLAKPTAMITPLLALILDVLILRRGWRQVALALGPWFVYAIPVMLWTKAAQPAIGVPVAPLWARPLIALDSLAFYMAKIALPINLGVDYGRTPIRVLHDGSLWWTWIPPVALGLILLALRDRWLLVAAGVFVAGVAPVLGFTPFLFQYFSGVADHYLYISMLAVGLTFASLLAGQYPNPLRHRTVTGICAALLVIWSILSFRQAGFWRDDVALWERAIAVNPRSFLSHSNYGVVLFRQRDLARAEALFRKAIDLKPDYAIAHDNLALVLIQTGREDEAIEHIKRVLEISGQMPPALRPRVDKAHNLFGRVLMQRNRPREAAEHFRAALRFNPNLEEARQNLARAEQLLRDRSASPSD
;
A
#
# COMPACT_ATOMS: atom_id res chain seq x y z
N MET A 1 -1.31 13.39 -30.87
CA MET A 1 -1.29 11.91 -30.88
C MET A 1 -0.33 11.31 -29.85
N PRO A 2 0.98 11.62 -29.80
CA PRO A 2 1.91 10.95 -28.87
C PRO A 2 1.56 11.10 -27.38
N ALA A 3 1.17 12.31 -26.95
CA ALA A 3 0.74 12.56 -25.57
C ALA A 3 -0.52 11.77 -25.18
N PHE A 4 -1.48 11.64 -26.09
CA PHE A 4 -2.70 10.86 -25.87
C PHE A 4 -2.36 9.38 -25.68
N VAL A 5 -1.49 8.83 -26.53
CA VAL A 5 -1.06 7.44 -26.39
C VAL A 5 -0.22 7.22 -25.13
N GLY A 6 0.59 8.21 -24.72
CA GLY A 6 1.26 8.20 -23.42
C GLY A 6 0.28 8.14 -22.25
N ALA A 7 -0.79 8.95 -22.29
CA ALA A 7 -1.84 8.90 -21.28
C ALA A 7 -2.56 7.54 -21.25
N LEU A 8 -2.80 6.93 -22.41
CA LEU A 8 -3.33 5.56 -22.48
C LEU A 8 -2.35 4.53 -21.89
N GLY A 9 -1.04 4.65 -22.15
CA GLY A 9 -0.02 3.79 -21.56
C GLY A 9 0.03 3.90 -20.04
N PHE A 10 -0.19 5.10 -19.49
CA PHE A 10 -0.36 5.31 -18.06
C PHE A 10 -1.64 4.64 -17.53
N ALA A 11 -2.78 4.86 -18.18
CA ALA A 11 -4.09 4.53 -17.64
C ALA A 11 -4.50 3.06 -17.83
N LEU A 12 -4.10 2.44 -18.94
CA LEU A 12 -4.55 1.10 -19.33
C LEU A 12 -3.67 -0.01 -18.78
N HIS A 13 -2.57 0.31 -18.10
CA HIS A 13 -1.67 -0.71 -17.56
C HIS A 13 -2.31 -1.45 -16.35
N PRO A 14 -2.27 -2.80 -16.28
CA PRO A 14 -3.02 -3.55 -15.25
C PRO A 14 -2.62 -3.26 -13.81
N VAL A 15 -1.39 -2.79 -13.57
CA VAL A 15 -0.92 -2.37 -12.24
C VAL A 15 -1.71 -1.20 -11.64
N GLN A 16 -2.37 -0.40 -12.49
CA GLN A 16 -3.18 0.75 -12.05
C GLN A 16 -4.53 0.33 -11.47
N VAL A 17 -4.93 -0.93 -11.65
CA VAL A 17 -6.25 -1.37 -11.23
C VAL A 17 -6.40 -1.32 -9.70
N GLU A 18 -5.38 -1.70 -8.92
CA GLU A 18 -5.46 -1.66 -7.46
C GLU A 18 -5.78 -0.24 -6.94
N PRO A 19 -5.01 0.81 -7.29
CA PRO A 19 -5.33 2.19 -6.91
C PRO A 19 -6.75 2.68 -7.28
N VAL A 20 -7.33 2.16 -8.36
CA VAL A 20 -8.60 2.64 -8.92
C VAL A 20 -9.79 1.85 -8.38
N ALA A 21 -9.68 0.52 -8.34
CA ALA A 21 -10.79 -0.37 -7.99
C ALA A 21 -10.94 -0.51 -6.47
N TRP A 22 -9.88 -0.27 -5.70
CA TRP A 22 -9.93 -0.31 -4.25
C TRP A 22 -10.49 0.99 -3.68
N THR A 23 -11.59 0.94 -2.95
CA THR A 23 -12.27 2.13 -2.41
C THR A 23 -11.37 2.98 -1.50
N SER A 24 -10.53 2.37 -0.66
CA SER A 24 -9.54 3.13 0.14
C SER A 24 -8.30 3.56 -0.66
N GLY A 25 -8.20 3.16 -1.93
CA GLY A 25 -7.23 3.63 -2.91
C GLY A 25 -7.53 5.03 -3.47
N MET A 26 -8.69 5.64 -3.18
CA MET A 26 -9.02 7.00 -3.64
C MET A 26 -7.95 8.06 -3.28
N LYS A 27 -7.21 7.85 -2.19
CA LYS A 27 -6.07 8.69 -1.81
C LYS A 27 -4.96 8.71 -2.86
N ASP A 28 -4.75 7.60 -3.58
CA ASP A 28 -3.74 7.47 -4.63
C ASP A 28 -4.16 8.28 -5.87
N LEU A 29 -5.43 8.22 -6.24
CA LEU A 29 -6.01 9.01 -7.33
C LEU A 29 -5.92 10.51 -7.04
N LEU A 30 -6.36 10.94 -5.85
CA LEU A 30 -6.30 12.33 -5.43
C LEU A 30 -4.85 12.84 -5.36
N CYS A 31 -3.95 12.04 -4.77
CA CYS A 31 -2.52 12.34 -4.74
C CYS A 31 -1.95 12.52 -6.14
N GLY A 32 -2.16 11.56 -7.04
CA GLY A 32 -1.64 11.66 -8.40
C GLY A 32 -2.23 12.84 -9.18
N LEU A 33 -3.54 13.14 -9.05
CA LEU A 33 -4.14 14.33 -9.66
C LEU A 33 -3.42 15.61 -9.22
N LEU A 34 -3.19 15.77 -7.91
CA LEU A 34 -2.51 16.94 -7.36
C LEU A 34 -1.04 17.01 -7.77
N VAL A 35 -0.32 15.88 -7.79
CA VAL A 35 1.07 15.81 -8.28
C VAL A 35 1.14 16.17 -9.77
N MET A 36 0.26 15.62 -10.61
CA MET A 36 0.24 15.94 -12.05
C MET A 36 -0.09 17.40 -12.29
N THR A 37 -1.03 17.95 -11.53
CA THR A 37 -1.37 19.37 -11.58
C THR A 37 -0.18 20.22 -11.18
N ALA A 38 0.51 19.87 -10.10
CA ALA A 38 1.71 20.58 -9.66
C ALA A 38 2.81 20.58 -10.73
N LEU A 39 3.10 19.42 -11.33
CA LEU A 39 4.11 19.30 -12.38
C LEU A 39 3.71 20.04 -13.67
N TRP A 40 2.46 19.92 -14.11
CA TRP A 40 1.97 20.60 -15.31
C TRP A 40 2.03 22.13 -15.15
N GLN A 41 1.58 22.64 -14.01
CA GLN A 41 1.59 24.07 -13.72
C GLN A 41 3.03 24.59 -13.53
N TYR A 42 3.91 23.80 -12.93
CA TYR A 42 5.34 24.12 -12.82
C TYR A 42 6.03 24.22 -14.18
N VAL A 43 5.80 23.26 -15.08
CA VAL A 43 6.33 23.30 -16.44
C VAL A 43 5.76 24.50 -17.21
N SER A 44 4.47 24.78 -17.06
CA SER A 44 3.82 25.95 -17.71
C SER A 44 4.41 27.27 -17.21
N PHE A 45 4.69 27.37 -15.91
CA PHE A 45 5.41 28.50 -15.30
C PHE A 45 6.79 28.68 -15.94
N ALA A 46 7.57 27.59 -16.01
CA ALA A 46 8.93 27.62 -16.52
C ALA A 46 8.99 27.99 -18.00
N GLN A 47 8.06 27.48 -18.81
CA GLN A 47 7.93 27.83 -20.23
C GLN A 47 7.55 29.30 -20.42
N THR A 48 6.58 29.81 -19.63
CA THR A 48 6.14 31.21 -19.73
C THR A 48 7.28 32.19 -19.48
N ILE A 49 8.11 31.93 -18.45
CA ILE A 49 9.29 32.75 -18.15
C ILE A 49 10.32 32.71 -19.28
N ALA A 50 10.47 31.56 -19.94
CA ALA A 50 11.43 31.39 -21.02
C ALA A 50 11.00 32.12 -22.30
N THR A 51 9.70 32.18 -22.61
CA THR A 51 9.20 32.77 -23.87
C THR A 51 8.94 34.27 -23.82
N ASP A 52 8.41 34.81 -22.71
CA ASP A 52 8.02 36.21 -22.67
C ASP A 52 8.08 36.81 -21.24
N THR A 53 9.01 37.74 -21.04
CA THR A 53 9.23 38.38 -19.73
C THR A 53 8.16 39.40 -19.35
N THR A 54 7.26 39.77 -20.28
CA THR A 54 6.15 40.71 -20.03
C THR A 54 4.95 40.03 -19.36
N GLN A 55 4.79 38.71 -19.53
CA GLN A 55 3.69 37.92 -18.92
C GLN A 55 3.95 37.49 -17.46
N ARG A 56 4.52 38.39 -16.64
CA ARG A 56 4.89 38.09 -15.25
C ARG A 56 3.72 37.64 -14.39
N GLN A 57 2.53 38.21 -14.58
CA GLN A 57 1.36 37.89 -13.78
C GLN A 57 0.86 36.47 -14.04
N ARG A 58 0.81 36.04 -15.31
CA ARG A 58 0.42 34.69 -15.71
C ARG A 58 1.39 33.63 -15.18
N SER A 59 2.69 33.91 -15.27
CA SER A 59 3.73 33.05 -14.70
C SER A 59 3.56 32.87 -13.19
N ARG A 60 3.30 33.96 -12.44
CA ARG A 60 3.04 33.88 -10.99
C ARG A 60 1.83 33.01 -10.65
N TRP A 61 0.75 33.09 -11.42
CA TRP A 61 -0.42 32.23 -11.23
C TRP A 61 -0.10 30.74 -11.44
N HIS A 62 0.65 30.40 -12.49
CA HIS A 62 1.09 29.03 -12.73
C HIS A 62 1.94 28.50 -11.56
N TYR A 63 2.88 29.30 -11.06
CA TYR A 63 3.70 28.90 -9.91
C TYR A 63 2.91 28.79 -8.59
N ALA A 64 1.98 29.72 -8.35
CA ALA A 64 1.11 29.70 -7.17
C ALA A 64 0.21 28.46 -7.18
N LEU A 65 -0.41 28.15 -8.32
CA LEU A 65 -1.24 26.95 -8.47
C LEU A 65 -0.41 25.66 -8.36
N ALA A 66 0.79 25.63 -8.93
CA ALA A 66 1.72 24.51 -8.77
C ALA A 66 2.08 24.28 -7.30
N SER A 67 2.41 25.35 -6.59
CA SER A 67 2.77 25.29 -5.17
C SER A 67 1.59 24.89 -4.29
N LEU A 68 0.39 25.40 -4.57
CA LEU A 68 -0.83 25.00 -3.87
C LEU A 68 -1.14 23.51 -4.07
N ALA A 69 -1.10 23.03 -5.31
CA ALA A 69 -1.31 21.61 -5.62
C ALA A 69 -0.25 20.73 -4.93
N PHE A 70 1.01 21.17 -4.91
CA PHE A 70 2.09 20.49 -4.20
C PHE A 70 1.85 20.44 -2.68
N VAL A 71 1.40 21.52 -2.04
CA VAL A 71 1.13 21.52 -0.58
C VAL A 71 -0.06 20.62 -0.23
N LEU A 72 -1.06 20.55 -1.10
CA LEU A 72 -2.24 19.68 -0.90
C LEU A 72 -1.93 18.20 -1.14
N ALA A 73 -1.02 17.85 -2.05
CA ALA A 73 -0.78 16.45 -2.43
C ALA A 73 -0.32 15.55 -1.25
N PRO A 74 0.61 15.97 -0.38
CA PRO A 74 1.02 15.17 0.78
C PRO A 74 -0.05 15.00 1.84
N LEU A 75 -1.06 15.89 1.90
CA LEU A 75 -2.22 15.72 2.78
C LEU A 75 -3.09 14.54 2.33
N ALA A 76 -3.10 14.23 1.03
CA ALA A 76 -3.75 13.02 0.51
C ALA A 76 -2.88 11.77 0.74
N LYS A 77 -1.59 11.85 0.39
CA LYS A 77 -0.64 10.75 0.60
C LYS A 77 0.80 11.26 0.75
N PRO A 78 1.53 10.88 1.83
CA PRO A 78 2.89 11.38 2.08
C PRO A 78 3.91 11.13 0.96
N THR A 79 3.69 10.11 0.13
CA THR A 79 4.58 9.81 -1.01
C THR A 79 4.65 10.96 -2.02
N ALA A 80 3.68 11.90 -2.02
CA ALA A 80 3.71 13.10 -2.87
C ALA A 80 4.91 14.02 -2.61
N MET A 81 5.65 13.84 -1.51
CA MET A 81 6.85 14.64 -1.20
C MET A 81 7.98 14.51 -2.22
N ILE A 82 7.88 13.55 -3.15
CA ILE A 82 8.80 13.42 -4.29
C ILE A 82 8.57 14.48 -5.38
N THR A 83 7.45 15.21 -5.36
CA THR A 83 7.08 16.18 -6.41
C THR A 83 8.20 17.18 -6.75
N PRO A 84 8.88 17.83 -5.78
CA PRO A 84 10.03 18.69 -6.09
C PRO A 84 11.18 17.95 -6.78
N LEU A 85 11.42 16.67 -6.45
CA LEU A 85 12.42 15.84 -7.13
C LEU A 85 11.99 15.53 -8.57
N LEU A 86 10.70 15.24 -8.81
CA LEU A 86 10.16 15.06 -10.16
C LEU A 86 10.29 16.34 -10.99
N ALA A 87 9.95 17.50 -10.43
CA ALA A 87 10.11 18.80 -11.08
C ALA A 87 11.58 19.11 -11.39
N LEU A 88 12.49 18.77 -10.47
CA LEU A 88 13.94 18.92 -10.67
C LEU A 88 14.44 18.07 -11.84
N ILE A 89 14.00 16.82 -11.97
CA ILE A 89 14.35 15.94 -13.09
C ILE A 89 13.91 16.55 -14.43
N LEU A 90 12.68 17.09 -14.48
CA LEU A 90 12.16 17.78 -15.67
C LEU A 90 12.98 19.05 -16.00
N ASP A 91 13.33 19.84 -14.98
CA ASP A 91 14.12 21.06 -15.16
C ASP A 91 15.51 20.77 -15.72
N VAL A 92 16.21 19.76 -15.17
CA VAL A 92 17.59 19.46 -15.54
C VAL A 92 17.66 18.80 -16.92
N LEU A 93 16.78 17.85 -17.22
CA LEU A 93 16.89 17.03 -18.43
C LEU A 93 16.10 17.57 -19.63
N ILE A 94 14.98 18.26 -19.40
CA ILE A 94 14.10 18.77 -20.46
C ILE A 94 14.25 20.28 -20.60
N LEU A 95 13.99 21.04 -19.54
CA LEU A 95 13.90 22.51 -19.60
C LEU A 95 15.28 23.19 -19.64
N ARG A 96 16.33 22.51 -19.14
CA ARG A 96 17.72 22.96 -19.09
C ARG A 96 17.90 24.36 -18.51
N ARG A 97 17.10 24.69 -17.49
CA ARG A 97 17.18 25.98 -16.80
C ARG A 97 18.44 26.05 -15.94
N GLY A 98 19.03 27.23 -15.83
CA GLY A 98 20.25 27.43 -15.03
C GLY A 98 20.01 27.15 -13.54
N TRP A 99 20.98 26.54 -12.86
CA TRP A 99 20.86 26.10 -11.47
C TRP A 99 20.33 27.15 -10.49
N ARG A 100 20.70 28.43 -10.66
CA ARG A 100 20.17 29.53 -9.84
C ARG A 100 18.64 29.68 -9.96
N GLN A 101 18.10 29.57 -11.17
CA GLN A 101 16.66 29.69 -11.41
C GLN A 101 15.91 28.48 -10.85
N VAL A 102 16.49 27.29 -11.01
CA VAL A 102 15.93 26.05 -10.46
C VAL A 102 15.93 26.10 -8.93
N ALA A 103 17.03 26.53 -8.31
CA ALA A 103 17.14 26.67 -6.86
C ALA A 103 16.15 27.70 -6.30
N LEU A 104 15.95 28.83 -6.98
CA LEU A 104 14.97 29.84 -6.56
C LEU A 104 13.53 29.34 -6.68
N ALA A 105 13.22 28.53 -7.69
CA ALA A 105 11.87 28.02 -7.93
C ALA A 105 11.55 26.78 -7.07
N LEU A 106 12.47 25.83 -6.91
CA LEU A 106 12.23 24.58 -6.16
C LEU A 106 12.72 24.63 -4.71
N GLY A 107 13.59 25.58 -4.36
CA GLY A 107 14.09 25.77 -2.99
C GLY A 107 12.96 25.84 -1.96
N PRO A 108 11.92 26.69 -2.14
CA PRO A 108 10.78 26.73 -1.23
C PRO A 108 10.04 25.39 -1.11
N TRP A 109 9.93 24.63 -2.21
CA TRP A 109 9.28 23.33 -2.19
C TRP A 109 10.08 22.32 -1.37
N PHE A 110 11.42 22.29 -1.49
CA PHE A 110 12.28 21.43 -0.67
C PHE A 110 12.28 21.84 0.81
N VAL A 111 12.29 23.15 1.10
CA VAL A 111 12.22 23.69 2.48
C VAL A 111 10.91 23.27 3.15
N TYR A 112 9.81 23.16 2.41
CA TYR A 112 8.55 22.59 2.92
C TYR A 112 8.58 21.06 3.00
N ALA A 113 9.05 20.37 1.94
CA ALA A 113 8.99 18.92 1.83
C ALA A 113 9.76 18.19 2.93
N ILE A 114 11.00 18.64 3.21
CA ILE A 114 11.91 17.94 4.11
C ILE A 114 11.38 17.88 5.55
N PRO A 115 10.99 19.00 6.20
CA PRO A 115 10.44 18.96 7.55
C PRO A 115 9.17 18.13 7.67
N VAL A 116 8.24 18.25 6.70
CA VAL A 116 6.98 17.49 6.72
C VAL A 116 7.23 16.00 6.51
N MET A 117 8.21 15.63 5.66
CA MET A 117 8.63 14.23 5.50
C MET A 117 9.21 13.65 6.81
N LEU A 118 10.07 14.41 7.50
CA LEU A 118 10.64 14.01 8.80
C LEU A 118 9.54 13.87 9.86
N TRP A 119 8.60 14.83 9.93
CA TRP A 119 7.48 14.77 10.85
C TRP A 119 6.59 13.55 10.56
N THR A 120 6.24 13.32 9.29
CA THR A 120 5.44 12.14 8.90
C THR A 120 6.12 10.85 9.31
N LYS A 121 7.45 10.77 9.12
CA LYS A 121 8.23 9.60 9.52
C LYS A 121 8.18 9.37 11.04
N ALA A 122 8.28 10.43 11.82
CA ALA A 122 8.17 10.37 13.28
C ALA A 122 6.76 9.98 13.75
N ALA A 123 5.72 10.44 13.04
CA ALA A 123 4.33 10.15 13.36
C ALA A 123 3.88 8.72 12.98
N GLN A 124 4.64 8.02 12.12
CA GLN A 124 4.30 6.68 11.62
C GLN A 124 5.45 5.68 11.88
N PRO A 125 5.70 5.29 13.15
CA PRO A 125 6.75 4.35 13.47
C PRO A 125 6.43 2.95 12.92
N ALA A 126 7.44 2.29 12.36
CA ALA A 126 7.33 0.93 11.81
C ALA A 126 7.51 -0.14 12.89
N ILE A 127 6.64 -0.10 13.91
CA ILE A 127 6.79 -0.95 15.09
C ILE A 127 6.53 -2.41 14.72
N GLY A 128 7.39 -3.32 15.20
CA GLY A 128 7.30 -4.75 14.93
C GLY A 128 7.76 -5.16 13.53
N VAL A 129 8.19 -4.22 12.68
CA VAL A 129 8.79 -4.51 11.37
C VAL A 129 10.26 -4.84 11.56
N PRO A 130 10.72 -6.04 11.19
CA PRO A 130 12.13 -6.35 11.28
C PRO A 130 12.95 -5.49 10.32
N VAL A 131 14.05 -4.95 10.81
CA VAL A 131 14.84 -3.96 10.08
C VAL A 131 16.03 -4.63 9.41
N ALA A 132 16.12 -4.46 8.08
CA ALA A 132 17.30 -4.89 7.34
C ALA A 132 18.54 -4.05 7.72
N PRO A 133 19.73 -4.67 7.75
CA PRO A 133 20.98 -3.96 8.04
C PRO A 133 21.24 -2.89 6.97
N LEU A 134 21.91 -1.80 7.36
CA LEU A 134 22.09 -0.62 6.50
C LEU A 134 22.75 -0.95 5.15
N TRP A 135 23.74 -1.85 5.15
CA TRP A 135 24.45 -2.28 3.95
C TRP A 135 23.56 -3.00 2.93
N ALA A 136 22.51 -3.68 3.38
CA ALA A 136 21.63 -4.46 2.52
C ALA A 136 20.51 -3.61 1.89
N ARG A 137 20.19 -2.45 2.47
CA ARG A 137 19.07 -1.63 2.01
C ARG A 137 19.18 -1.18 0.55
N PRO A 138 20.35 -0.77 0.03
CA PRO A 138 20.50 -0.48 -1.40
C PRO A 138 20.21 -1.69 -2.30
N LEU A 139 20.62 -2.89 -1.89
CA LEU A 139 20.36 -4.11 -2.66
C LEU A 139 18.87 -4.50 -2.60
N ILE A 140 18.22 -4.33 -1.45
CA ILE A 140 16.77 -4.54 -1.30
C ILE A 140 15.97 -3.51 -2.14
N ALA A 141 16.45 -2.28 -2.24
CA ALA A 141 15.88 -1.26 -3.11
C ALA A 141 16.00 -1.67 -4.59
N LEU A 142 17.16 -2.18 -5.00
CA LEU A 142 17.36 -2.70 -6.36
C LEU A 142 16.51 -3.95 -6.63
N ASP A 143 16.34 -4.84 -5.64
CA ASP A 143 15.42 -5.99 -5.72
C ASP A 143 13.97 -5.54 -5.96
N SER A 144 13.54 -4.52 -5.23
CA SER A 144 12.20 -3.93 -5.39
C SER A 144 12.04 -3.27 -6.76
N LEU A 145 13.06 -2.55 -7.24
CA LEU A 145 13.05 -1.97 -8.60
C LEU A 145 12.94 -3.05 -9.68
N ALA A 146 13.71 -4.13 -9.55
CA ALA A 146 13.64 -5.25 -10.49
C ALA A 146 12.27 -5.93 -10.47
N PHE A 147 11.68 -6.10 -9.29
CA PHE A 147 10.32 -6.60 -9.14
C PHE A 147 9.32 -5.72 -9.91
N TYR A 148 9.37 -4.39 -9.73
CA TYR A 148 8.47 -3.48 -10.43
C TYR A 148 8.71 -3.43 -11.94
N MET A 149 9.97 -3.46 -12.39
CA MET A 149 10.31 -3.57 -13.80
C MET A 149 9.71 -4.84 -14.42
N ALA A 150 9.80 -5.97 -13.72
CA ALA A 150 9.18 -7.22 -14.15
C ALA A 150 7.65 -7.11 -14.20
N LYS A 151 7.01 -6.47 -13.22
CA LYS A 151 5.55 -6.26 -13.20
C LYS A 151 5.05 -5.29 -14.28
N ILE A 152 5.87 -4.33 -14.71
CA ILE A 152 5.54 -3.45 -15.83
C ILE A 152 5.73 -4.17 -17.16
N ALA A 153 6.82 -4.94 -17.31
CA ALA A 153 7.07 -5.70 -18.53
C ALA A 153 6.07 -6.85 -18.72
N LEU A 154 5.71 -7.53 -17.62
CA LEU A 154 4.84 -8.69 -17.61
C LEU A 154 3.81 -8.57 -16.45
N PRO A 155 2.69 -7.85 -16.66
CA PRO A 155 1.70 -7.56 -15.63
C PRO A 155 0.78 -8.75 -15.34
N ILE A 156 1.38 -9.85 -14.88
CA ILE A 156 0.69 -11.08 -14.50
C ILE A 156 0.82 -11.30 -12.99
N ASN A 157 -0.12 -12.06 -12.42
CA ASN A 157 -0.16 -12.37 -10.98
C ASN A 157 -0.08 -11.11 -10.12
N LEU A 158 -0.86 -10.10 -10.49
CA LEU A 158 -1.04 -8.86 -9.73
C LEU A 158 -1.98 -9.10 -8.54
N GLY A 159 -1.68 -8.49 -7.40
CA GLY A 159 -2.40 -8.72 -6.15
C GLY A 159 -1.95 -7.79 -5.03
N VAL A 160 -2.71 -7.83 -3.93
CA VAL A 160 -2.52 -6.95 -2.75
C VAL A 160 -1.29 -7.26 -1.92
N ASP A 161 -0.78 -8.49 -2.01
CA ASP A 161 0.34 -8.96 -1.20
C ASP A 161 1.17 -9.99 -1.98
N TYR A 162 2.49 -9.76 -1.99
CA TYR A 162 3.48 -10.61 -2.65
C TYR A 162 4.34 -11.41 -1.66
N GLY A 163 4.22 -11.15 -0.35
CA GLY A 163 5.01 -11.82 0.68
C GLY A 163 6.51 -11.59 0.55
N ARG A 164 6.93 -10.49 -0.10
CA ARG A 164 8.33 -10.18 -0.43
C ARG A 164 8.91 -9.21 0.59
N THR A 165 9.13 -9.68 1.81
CA THR A 165 9.66 -8.86 2.91
C THR A 165 11.19 -8.68 2.79
N PRO A 166 11.76 -7.61 3.36
CA PRO A 166 13.22 -7.40 3.36
C PRO A 166 14.02 -8.59 3.92
N ILE A 167 13.54 -9.22 4.99
CA ILE A 167 14.18 -10.41 5.56
C ILE A 167 14.14 -11.58 4.59
N ARG A 168 12.98 -11.84 3.98
CA ARG A 168 12.85 -12.95 3.04
C ARG A 168 13.81 -12.79 1.85
N VAL A 169 13.89 -11.59 1.30
CA VAL A 169 14.83 -11.25 0.23
C VAL A 169 16.30 -11.50 0.64
N LEU A 170 16.64 -11.23 1.90
CA LEU A 170 17.96 -11.53 2.45
C LEU A 170 18.26 -13.03 2.54
N HIS A 171 17.29 -13.85 2.93
CA HIS A 171 17.48 -15.30 3.11
C HIS A 171 17.32 -16.12 1.82
N ASP A 172 16.43 -15.71 0.91
CA ASP A 172 16.12 -16.45 -0.32
C ASP A 172 17.22 -16.27 -1.40
N GLY A 173 18.26 -15.48 -1.13
CA GLY A 173 19.40 -15.26 -2.04
C GLY A 173 19.07 -14.42 -3.28
N SER A 174 17.89 -13.78 -3.35
CA SER A 174 17.50 -12.98 -4.52
C SER A 174 18.43 -11.79 -4.75
N LEU A 175 19.02 -11.26 -3.67
CA LEU A 175 19.96 -10.15 -3.71
C LEU A 175 21.21 -10.38 -4.57
N TRP A 176 21.54 -11.62 -4.94
CA TRP A 176 22.71 -11.90 -5.77
C TRP A 176 22.53 -11.51 -7.24
N TRP A 177 21.29 -11.44 -7.74
CA TRP A 177 21.01 -11.24 -9.16
C TRP A 177 19.95 -10.18 -9.44
N THR A 178 19.06 -9.85 -8.49
CA THR A 178 17.97 -8.89 -8.74
C THR A 178 18.44 -7.45 -8.93
N TRP A 179 19.67 -7.11 -8.55
CA TRP A 179 20.24 -5.80 -8.87
C TRP A 179 20.70 -5.67 -10.33
N ILE A 180 20.91 -6.78 -11.05
CA ILE A 180 21.44 -6.77 -12.42
C ILE A 180 20.48 -6.08 -13.39
N PRO A 181 19.17 -6.44 -13.47
CA PRO A 181 18.25 -5.79 -14.42
C PRO A 181 18.14 -4.26 -14.29
N PRO A 182 17.94 -3.66 -13.10
CA PRO A 182 17.83 -2.21 -12.98
C PRO A 182 19.14 -1.50 -13.32
N VAL A 183 20.30 -2.05 -12.94
CA VAL A 183 21.61 -1.49 -13.28
C VAL A 183 21.87 -1.59 -14.78
N ALA A 184 21.64 -2.75 -15.39
CA ALA A 184 21.81 -2.96 -16.82
C ALA A 184 20.92 -2.03 -17.65
N LEU A 185 19.64 -1.90 -17.28
CA LEU A 185 18.73 -0.95 -17.95
C LEU A 185 19.23 0.49 -17.78
N GLY A 186 19.66 0.89 -16.59
CA GLY A 186 20.24 2.21 -16.35
C GLY A 186 21.44 2.51 -17.27
N LEU A 187 22.38 1.56 -17.39
CA LEU A 187 23.54 1.68 -18.27
C LEU A 187 23.15 1.76 -19.76
N ILE A 188 22.19 0.94 -20.19
CA ILE A 188 21.65 0.98 -21.57
C ILE A 188 21.04 2.35 -21.86
N LEU A 189 20.22 2.89 -20.96
CA LEU A 189 19.58 4.19 -21.14
C LEU A 189 20.61 5.34 -21.18
N LEU A 190 21.64 5.28 -20.34
CA LEU A 190 22.77 6.23 -20.38
C LEU A 190 23.56 6.14 -21.70
N ALA A 191 23.75 4.93 -22.24
CA ALA A 191 24.42 4.71 -23.51
C ALA A 191 23.59 5.21 -24.71
N LEU A 192 22.26 5.05 -24.66
CA LEU A 192 21.34 5.55 -25.69
C LEU A 192 21.30 7.09 -25.74
N ARG A 193 21.62 7.77 -24.63
CA ARG A 193 21.62 9.24 -24.49
C ARG A 193 20.29 9.91 -24.88
N ASP A 194 19.19 9.16 -24.89
CA ASP A 194 17.86 9.70 -25.13
C ASP A 194 17.35 10.39 -23.85
N ARG A 195 17.23 11.71 -23.92
CA ARG A 195 16.79 12.55 -22.80
C ARG A 195 15.41 12.16 -22.26
N TRP A 196 14.47 11.74 -23.12
CA TRP A 196 13.11 11.43 -22.70
C TRP A 196 13.07 10.08 -21.97
N LEU A 197 13.84 9.11 -22.44
CA LEU A 197 13.98 7.83 -21.73
C LEU A 197 14.73 7.97 -20.40
N LEU A 198 15.73 8.85 -20.33
CA LEU A 198 16.40 9.20 -19.08
C LEU A 198 15.46 9.89 -18.09
N VAL A 199 14.60 10.80 -18.56
CA VAL A 199 13.55 11.40 -17.73
C VAL A 199 12.57 10.35 -17.25
N ALA A 200 12.09 9.46 -18.15
CA ALA A 200 11.18 8.40 -17.77
C ALA A 200 11.79 7.51 -16.68
N ALA A 201 13.05 7.10 -16.82
CA ALA A 201 13.75 6.32 -15.80
C ALA A 201 13.92 7.09 -14.47
N GLY A 202 14.28 8.38 -14.55
CA GLY A 202 14.38 9.24 -13.37
C GLY A 202 13.05 9.38 -12.63
N VAL A 203 11.96 9.63 -13.37
CA VAL A 203 10.59 9.74 -12.83
C VAL A 203 10.15 8.40 -12.23
N PHE A 204 10.49 7.28 -12.86
CA PHE A 204 10.16 5.95 -12.34
C PHE A 204 10.82 5.71 -10.98
N VAL A 205 12.15 5.89 -10.90
CA VAL A 205 12.96 5.68 -9.69
C VAL A 205 12.55 6.66 -8.59
N ALA A 206 12.42 7.95 -8.91
CA ALA A 206 11.96 8.96 -7.95
C ALA A 206 10.53 8.69 -7.45
N GLY A 207 9.65 8.24 -8.36
CA GLY A 207 8.28 7.82 -8.09
C GLY A 207 8.15 6.79 -6.98
N VAL A 208 9.02 5.77 -7.03
CA VAL A 208 8.96 4.61 -6.14
C VAL A 208 9.92 4.73 -4.95
N ALA A 209 10.86 5.68 -4.98
CA ALA A 209 11.89 5.87 -3.95
C ALA A 209 11.38 5.82 -2.49
N PRO A 210 10.22 6.42 -2.13
CA PRO A 210 9.72 6.36 -0.75
C PRO A 210 9.45 4.95 -0.22
N VAL A 211 9.19 3.98 -1.11
CA VAL A 211 8.80 2.61 -0.75
C VAL A 211 9.88 1.57 -1.05
N LEU A 212 11.04 1.97 -1.56
CA LEU A 212 12.14 1.04 -1.90
C LEU A 212 12.81 0.37 -0.68
N GLY A 213 12.39 0.71 0.55
CA GLY A 213 12.88 0.06 1.76
C GLY A 213 14.18 0.65 2.32
N PHE A 214 14.56 1.87 1.92
CA PHE A 214 15.64 2.62 2.58
C PHE A 214 15.34 2.94 4.04
N THR A 215 14.07 3.15 4.36
CA THR A 215 13.58 3.27 5.74
C THR A 215 12.43 2.30 5.98
N PRO A 216 12.33 1.68 7.17
CA PRO A 216 11.30 0.69 7.43
C PRO A 216 9.92 1.33 7.50
N PHE A 217 8.89 0.68 6.95
CA PHE A 217 7.49 1.14 7.04
C PHE A 217 6.57 -0.03 7.36
N LEU A 218 5.40 0.25 7.95
CA LEU A 218 4.55 -0.77 8.57
C LEU A 218 4.17 -1.92 7.62
N PHE A 219 3.86 -1.61 6.36
CA PHE A 219 3.45 -2.62 5.39
C PHE A 219 4.57 -3.63 5.04
N GLN A 220 5.85 -3.31 5.28
CA GLN A 220 6.96 -4.26 5.09
C GLN A 220 6.91 -5.47 6.04
N TYR A 221 6.07 -5.40 7.07
CA TYR A 221 5.72 -6.58 7.86
C TYR A 221 5.12 -7.69 6.98
N PHE A 222 4.36 -7.32 5.95
CA PHE A 222 3.70 -8.23 5.01
C PHE A 222 4.48 -8.34 3.70
N SER A 223 4.81 -7.19 3.08
CA SER A 223 5.52 -7.14 1.80
C SER A 223 6.24 -5.81 1.64
N GLY A 224 7.45 -5.83 1.05
CA GLY A 224 8.18 -4.63 0.66
C GLY A 224 7.65 -3.97 -0.63
N VAL A 225 6.78 -4.67 -1.35
CA VAL A 225 6.26 -4.25 -2.66
C VAL A 225 4.74 -4.39 -2.74
N ALA A 226 4.09 -3.49 -3.48
CA ALA A 226 2.64 -3.51 -3.76
C ALA A 226 2.35 -2.77 -5.08
N ASP A 227 1.25 -3.11 -5.77
CA ASP A 227 0.94 -2.52 -7.09
C ASP A 227 0.62 -1.02 -6.95
N HIS A 228 -0.13 -0.65 -5.91
CA HIS A 228 -0.51 0.75 -5.66
C HIS A 228 0.65 1.70 -5.34
N TYR A 229 1.86 1.18 -5.10
CA TYR A 229 3.05 2.03 -4.95
C TYR A 229 3.53 2.60 -6.30
N LEU A 230 3.15 1.99 -7.42
CA LEU A 230 3.57 2.42 -8.75
C LEU A 230 2.74 3.57 -9.34
N TYR A 231 1.63 3.98 -8.71
CA TYR A 231 0.68 4.92 -9.33
C TYR A 231 1.34 6.18 -9.92
N ILE A 232 2.22 6.86 -9.16
CA ILE A 232 2.97 8.03 -9.66
C ILE A 232 4.09 7.61 -10.63
N SER A 233 4.82 6.53 -10.32
CA SER A 233 5.92 6.01 -11.16
C SER A 233 5.46 5.63 -12.58
N MET A 234 4.20 5.25 -12.75
CA MET A 234 3.63 4.91 -14.06
C MET A 234 3.59 6.09 -15.03
N LEU A 235 3.81 7.33 -14.57
CA LEU A 235 4.14 8.46 -15.45
C LEU A 235 5.30 8.12 -16.40
N ALA A 236 6.29 7.37 -15.93
CA ALA A 236 7.42 6.94 -16.73
C ALA A 236 7.01 6.08 -17.93
N VAL A 237 6.01 5.21 -17.75
CA VAL A 237 5.47 4.39 -18.84
C VAL A 237 4.78 5.29 -19.86
N GLY A 238 3.96 6.24 -19.39
CA GLY A 238 3.33 7.22 -20.28
C GLY A 238 4.32 8.09 -21.06
N LEU A 239 5.38 8.57 -20.39
CA LEU A 239 6.47 9.31 -21.02
C LEU A 239 7.23 8.46 -22.04
N THR A 240 7.48 7.19 -21.74
CA THR A 240 8.12 6.24 -22.67
C THR A 240 7.28 6.05 -23.94
N PHE A 241 5.98 5.82 -23.81
CA PHE A 241 5.08 5.68 -24.96
C PHE A 241 5.03 6.97 -25.81
N ALA A 242 4.90 8.12 -25.16
CA ALA A 242 4.90 9.41 -25.84
C ALA A 242 6.23 9.67 -26.57
N SER A 243 7.36 9.34 -25.94
CA SER A 243 8.70 9.48 -26.51
C SER A 243 8.92 8.57 -27.72
N LEU A 244 8.54 7.29 -27.63
CA LEU A 244 8.68 6.34 -28.73
C LEU A 244 7.84 6.77 -29.95
N LEU A 245 6.63 7.29 -29.75
CA LEU A 245 5.77 7.74 -30.85
C LEU A 245 6.11 9.12 -31.39
N ALA A 246 6.75 9.98 -30.58
CA ALA A 246 7.28 11.26 -31.05
C ALA A 246 8.67 11.11 -31.71
N GLY A 247 9.28 9.93 -31.62
CA GLY A 247 10.61 9.65 -32.15
C GLY A 247 10.69 9.84 -33.66
N GLN A 248 11.69 10.60 -34.11
CA GLN A 248 12.01 10.73 -35.53
C GLN A 248 12.89 9.54 -35.95
N TYR A 249 12.30 8.56 -36.62
CA TYR A 249 13.02 7.38 -37.11
C TYR A 249 13.47 7.59 -38.57
N PRO A 250 14.74 7.30 -38.90
CA PRO A 250 15.22 7.39 -40.28
C PRO A 250 14.47 6.46 -41.25
N ASN A 251 13.93 5.35 -40.75
CA ASN A 251 13.21 4.36 -41.54
C ASN A 251 11.70 4.39 -41.20
N PRO A 252 10.81 4.66 -42.17
CA PRO A 252 9.36 4.69 -41.92
C PRO A 252 8.78 3.33 -41.49
N LEU A 253 9.39 2.22 -41.90
CA LEU A 253 9.01 0.88 -41.44
C LEU A 253 9.24 0.72 -39.94
N ARG A 254 10.31 1.31 -39.41
CA ARG A 254 10.59 1.30 -37.96
C ARG A 254 9.52 2.08 -37.20
N HIS A 255 9.13 3.26 -37.69
CA HIS A 255 8.04 4.04 -37.08
C HIS A 255 6.72 3.26 -37.08
N ARG A 256 6.36 2.60 -38.19
CA ARG A 256 5.18 1.73 -38.27
C ARG A 256 5.25 0.56 -37.30
N THR A 257 6.41 -0.09 -37.19
CA THR A 257 6.64 -1.21 -36.28
C THR A 257 6.48 -0.79 -34.82
N VAL A 258 7.12 0.31 -34.41
CA VAL A 258 7.00 0.88 -33.05
C VAL A 258 5.55 1.23 -32.75
N THR A 259 4.86 1.87 -33.69
CA THR A 259 3.45 2.23 -33.53
C THR A 259 2.57 0.98 -33.37
N GLY A 260 2.81 -0.05 -34.19
CA GLY A 260 2.13 -1.34 -34.09
C GLY A 260 2.36 -2.06 -32.77
N ILE A 261 3.60 -2.06 -32.26
CA ILE A 261 3.94 -2.63 -30.94
C ILE A 261 3.22 -1.86 -29.84
N CYS A 262 3.27 -0.52 -29.84
CA CYS A 262 2.56 0.30 -28.84
C CYS A 262 1.06 0.03 -28.87
N ALA A 263 0.44 -0.03 -30.05
CA ALA A 263 -0.98 -0.33 -30.19
C ALA A 263 -1.34 -1.73 -29.66
N ALA A 264 -0.55 -2.75 -30.01
CA ALA A 264 -0.75 -4.12 -29.53
C ALA A 264 -0.62 -4.20 -28.00
N LEU A 265 0.39 -3.55 -27.41
CA LEU A 265 0.56 -3.51 -25.96
C LEU A 265 -0.64 -2.86 -25.26
N LEU A 266 -1.17 -1.76 -25.79
CA LEU A 266 -2.34 -1.10 -25.20
C LEU A 266 -3.59 -1.98 -25.26
N VAL A 267 -3.79 -2.73 -26.34
CA VAL A 267 -4.91 -3.69 -26.45
C VAL A 267 -4.73 -4.82 -25.42
N ILE A 268 -3.53 -5.41 -25.34
CA ILE A 268 -3.23 -6.47 -24.38
C ILE A 268 -3.43 -5.97 -22.95
N TRP A 269 -2.89 -4.80 -22.62
CA TRP A 269 -3.03 -4.19 -21.29
C TRP A 269 -4.47 -3.82 -20.98
N SER A 270 -5.27 -3.36 -21.95
CA SER A 270 -6.70 -3.12 -21.74
C SER A 270 -7.44 -4.39 -21.33
N ILE A 271 -7.18 -5.50 -22.03
CA ILE A 271 -7.78 -6.80 -21.72
C ILE A 271 -7.33 -7.28 -20.34
N LEU A 272 -6.03 -7.19 -20.03
CA LEU A 272 -5.50 -7.61 -18.75
C LEU A 272 -6.02 -6.74 -17.60
N SER A 273 -6.15 -5.43 -17.80
CA SER A 273 -6.74 -4.49 -16.83
C SER A 273 -8.19 -4.81 -16.55
N PHE A 274 -8.98 -5.09 -17.60
CA PHE A 274 -10.37 -5.50 -17.42
C PHE A 274 -10.49 -6.79 -16.62
N ARG A 275 -9.66 -7.80 -16.91
CA ARG A 275 -9.61 -9.05 -16.13
C ARG A 275 -9.17 -8.81 -14.69
N GLN A 276 -8.16 -7.97 -14.49
CA GLN A 276 -7.65 -7.63 -13.17
C GLN A 276 -8.73 -6.92 -12.34
N ALA A 277 -9.51 -6.01 -12.94
CA ALA A 277 -10.61 -5.32 -12.27
C ALA A 277 -11.70 -6.29 -11.79
N GLY A 278 -11.90 -7.39 -12.53
CA GLY A 278 -12.80 -8.47 -12.10
C GLY A 278 -12.45 -9.10 -10.76
N PHE A 279 -11.17 -9.12 -10.36
CA PHE A 279 -10.78 -9.63 -9.04
C PHE A 279 -11.12 -8.67 -7.89
N TRP A 280 -11.40 -7.41 -8.19
CA TRP A 280 -11.74 -6.38 -7.20
C TRP A 280 -13.26 -6.20 -7.04
N ARG A 281 -14.07 -7.01 -7.74
CA ARG A 281 -15.53 -6.85 -7.77
C ARG A 281 -16.20 -7.16 -6.42
N ASP A 282 -15.63 -8.09 -5.66
CA ASP A 282 -16.17 -8.57 -4.38
C ASP A 282 -15.05 -9.14 -3.51
N ASP A 283 -15.32 -9.26 -2.20
CA ASP A 283 -14.32 -9.71 -1.23
C ASP A 283 -13.85 -11.16 -1.49
N VAL A 284 -14.71 -12.05 -1.98
CA VAL A 284 -14.36 -13.45 -2.23
C VAL A 284 -13.34 -13.53 -3.37
N ALA A 285 -13.65 -12.91 -4.51
CA ALA A 285 -12.76 -12.84 -5.67
C ALA A 285 -11.41 -12.19 -5.32
N LEU A 286 -11.44 -11.14 -4.49
CA LEU A 286 -10.23 -10.45 -4.04
C LEU A 286 -9.32 -11.38 -3.24
N TRP A 287 -9.86 -12.04 -2.21
CA TRP A 287 -9.04 -12.86 -1.33
C TRP A 287 -8.64 -14.21 -1.96
N GLU A 288 -9.47 -14.79 -2.83
CA GLU A 288 -9.07 -15.95 -3.63
C GLU A 288 -7.89 -15.59 -4.54
N ARG A 289 -7.94 -14.41 -5.17
CA ARG A 289 -6.82 -13.92 -5.98
C ARG A 289 -5.58 -13.64 -5.12
N ALA A 290 -5.74 -13.02 -3.96
CA ALA A 290 -4.64 -12.73 -3.04
C ALA A 290 -3.93 -14.01 -2.57
N ILE A 291 -4.69 -15.06 -2.24
CA ILE A 291 -4.15 -16.38 -1.87
C ILE A 291 -3.49 -17.06 -3.09
N ALA A 292 -4.06 -16.94 -4.29
CA ALA A 292 -3.44 -17.47 -5.50
C ALA A 292 -2.10 -16.79 -5.83
N VAL A 293 -1.95 -15.49 -5.54
CA VAL A 293 -0.70 -14.74 -5.73
C VAL A 293 0.30 -15.03 -4.61
N ASN A 294 -0.15 -15.04 -3.35
CA ASN A 294 0.66 -15.38 -2.19
C ASN A 294 -0.04 -16.41 -1.29
N PRO A 295 0.18 -17.72 -1.53
CA PRO A 295 -0.40 -18.80 -0.73
C PRO A 295 0.08 -18.82 0.73
N ARG A 296 1.10 -18.02 1.08
CA ARG A 296 1.64 -17.92 2.44
C ARG A 296 1.18 -16.66 3.17
N SER A 297 0.24 -15.89 2.60
CA SER A 297 -0.31 -14.70 3.22
C SER A 297 -1.29 -15.07 4.34
N PHE A 298 -0.82 -15.10 5.59
CA PHE A 298 -1.70 -15.34 6.76
C PHE A 298 -2.82 -14.28 6.85
N LEU A 299 -2.56 -13.04 6.41
CA LEU A 299 -3.56 -11.98 6.31
C LEU A 299 -4.68 -12.35 5.34
N SER A 300 -4.33 -12.80 4.13
CA SER A 300 -5.32 -13.12 3.10
C SER A 300 -6.20 -14.29 3.52
N HIS A 301 -5.62 -15.30 4.18
CA HIS A 301 -6.38 -16.40 4.78
C HIS A 301 -7.33 -15.90 5.87
N SER A 302 -6.83 -15.08 6.80
CA SER A 302 -7.68 -14.52 7.87
C SER A 302 -8.79 -13.62 7.31
N ASN A 303 -8.50 -12.75 6.36
CA ASN A 303 -9.50 -11.86 5.78
C ASN A 303 -10.54 -12.64 4.97
N TYR A 304 -10.13 -13.66 4.21
CA TYR A 304 -11.07 -14.54 3.53
C TYR A 304 -11.95 -15.30 4.53
N GLY A 305 -11.35 -15.78 5.63
CA GLY A 305 -12.10 -16.42 6.72
C GLY A 305 -13.17 -15.50 7.32
N VAL A 306 -12.88 -14.21 7.48
CA VAL A 306 -13.88 -13.22 7.95
C VAL A 306 -15.04 -13.08 6.95
N VAL A 307 -14.76 -13.10 5.65
CA VAL A 307 -15.81 -13.03 4.61
C VAL A 307 -16.72 -14.26 4.68
N LEU A 308 -16.14 -15.47 4.75
CA LEU A 308 -16.91 -16.71 4.85
C LEU A 308 -17.68 -16.81 6.17
N PHE A 309 -17.10 -16.31 7.27
CA PHE A 309 -17.79 -16.22 8.55
C PHE A 309 -19.06 -15.35 8.46
N ARG A 310 -18.99 -14.19 7.79
CA ARG A 310 -20.15 -13.32 7.56
C ARG A 310 -21.21 -14.00 6.67
N GLN A 311 -20.77 -14.84 5.73
CA GLN A 311 -21.64 -15.67 4.89
C GLN A 311 -22.18 -16.91 5.60
N ARG A 312 -21.86 -17.11 6.89
CA ARG A 312 -22.26 -18.27 7.71
C ARG A 312 -21.63 -19.61 7.30
N ASP A 313 -20.63 -19.60 6.43
CA ASP A 313 -19.82 -20.78 6.12
C ASP A 313 -18.72 -20.95 7.19
N LEU A 314 -19.14 -21.41 8.36
CA LEU A 314 -18.28 -21.53 9.54
C LEU A 314 -17.17 -22.57 9.34
N ALA A 315 -17.44 -23.64 8.58
CA ALA A 315 -16.47 -24.70 8.34
C ALA A 315 -15.28 -24.22 7.49
N ARG A 316 -15.54 -23.52 6.37
CA ARG A 316 -14.45 -22.96 5.56
C ARG A 316 -13.77 -21.78 6.26
N ALA A 317 -14.52 -20.97 7.01
CA ALA A 317 -13.93 -19.89 7.81
C ALA A 317 -12.92 -20.43 8.84
N GLU A 318 -13.29 -21.47 9.58
CA GLU A 318 -12.39 -22.15 10.51
C GLU A 318 -11.11 -22.64 9.83
N ALA A 319 -11.24 -23.36 8.71
CA ALA A 319 -10.09 -23.90 7.98
C ALA A 319 -9.11 -22.78 7.58
N LEU A 320 -9.63 -21.63 7.14
CA LEU A 320 -8.83 -20.47 6.78
C LEU A 320 -8.18 -19.81 8.00
N PHE A 321 -8.87 -19.69 9.13
CA PHE A 321 -8.28 -19.16 10.37
C PHE A 321 -7.18 -20.07 10.92
N ARG A 322 -7.40 -21.39 10.92
CA ARG A 322 -6.37 -22.37 11.30
C ARG A 322 -5.17 -22.25 10.36
N LYS A 323 -5.38 -22.16 9.05
CA LYS A 323 -4.30 -21.95 8.08
C LYS A 323 -3.51 -20.65 8.33
N ALA A 324 -4.19 -19.57 8.71
CA ALA A 324 -3.54 -18.31 9.07
C ALA A 324 -2.67 -18.47 10.32
N ILE A 325 -3.14 -19.22 11.33
CA ILE A 325 -2.38 -19.54 12.55
C ILE A 325 -1.17 -20.44 12.23
N ASP A 326 -1.32 -21.44 11.36
CA ASP A 326 -0.20 -22.29 10.93
C ASP A 326 0.90 -21.48 10.25
N LEU A 327 0.51 -20.49 9.43
CA LEU A 327 1.43 -19.59 8.76
C LEU A 327 2.05 -18.55 9.71
N LYS A 328 1.32 -18.13 10.75
CA LYS A 328 1.74 -17.12 11.73
C LYS A 328 1.12 -17.40 13.12
N PRO A 329 1.80 -18.21 13.96
CA PRO A 329 1.26 -18.68 15.26
C PRO A 329 1.05 -17.60 16.34
N ASP A 330 1.61 -16.41 16.14
CA ASP A 330 1.49 -15.23 17.00
C ASP A 330 0.53 -14.18 16.41
N TYR A 331 -0.26 -14.53 15.39
CA TYR A 331 -1.25 -13.62 14.82
C TYR A 331 -2.55 -13.61 15.64
N ALA A 332 -2.58 -12.76 16.67
CA ALA A 332 -3.70 -12.63 17.60
C ALA A 332 -5.08 -12.47 16.94
N ILE A 333 -5.16 -11.79 15.78
CA ILE A 333 -6.42 -11.58 15.07
C ILE A 333 -7.02 -12.90 14.56
N ALA A 334 -6.20 -13.84 14.07
CA ALA A 334 -6.71 -15.14 13.61
C ALA A 334 -7.17 -16.01 14.78
N HIS A 335 -6.49 -15.96 15.93
CA HIS A 335 -6.93 -16.64 17.15
C HIS A 335 -8.28 -16.10 17.66
N ASP A 336 -8.46 -14.78 17.69
CA ASP A 336 -9.72 -14.14 18.07
C ASP A 336 -10.87 -14.53 17.12
N ASN A 337 -10.62 -14.51 15.80
CA ASN A 337 -11.61 -14.91 14.81
C ASN A 337 -11.94 -16.41 14.89
N LEU A 338 -10.96 -17.27 15.15
CA LEU A 338 -11.18 -18.71 15.35
C LEU A 338 -12.00 -18.96 16.62
N ALA A 339 -11.71 -18.28 17.73
CA ALA A 339 -12.50 -18.37 18.96
C ALA A 339 -13.97 -18.00 18.72
N LEU A 340 -14.24 -16.96 17.92
CA LEU A 340 -15.61 -16.60 17.51
C LEU A 340 -16.33 -17.74 16.78
N VAL A 341 -15.66 -18.40 15.83
CA VAL A 341 -16.23 -19.55 15.11
C VAL A 341 -16.50 -20.70 16.07
N LEU A 342 -15.52 -21.03 16.92
CA LEU A 342 -15.61 -22.13 17.87
C LEU A 342 -16.79 -21.96 18.84
N ILE A 343 -16.98 -20.75 19.38
CA ILE A 343 -18.14 -20.40 20.21
C ILE A 343 -19.46 -20.62 19.47
N GLN A 344 -19.57 -20.18 18.21
CA GLN A 344 -20.79 -20.38 17.42
C GLN A 344 -21.08 -21.84 17.09
N THR A 345 -20.04 -22.67 17.04
CA THR A 345 -20.15 -24.12 16.83
C THR A 345 -20.21 -24.94 18.13
N GLY A 346 -20.28 -24.30 19.30
CA GLY A 346 -20.36 -24.97 20.61
C GLY A 346 -19.06 -25.58 21.15
N ARG A 347 -17.92 -25.34 20.50
CA ARG A 347 -16.59 -25.84 20.93
C ARG A 347 -15.92 -24.86 21.87
N GLU A 348 -16.54 -24.66 23.02
CA GLU A 348 -16.16 -23.61 23.97
C GLU A 348 -14.78 -23.82 24.62
N ASP A 349 -14.36 -25.06 24.88
CA ASP A 349 -13.05 -25.33 25.49
C ASP A 349 -11.91 -24.91 24.56
N GLU A 350 -11.95 -25.30 23.28
CA GLU A 350 -11.00 -24.85 22.26
C GLU A 350 -11.03 -23.32 22.10
N ALA A 351 -12.21 -22.69 22.20
CA ALA A 351 -12.33 -21.24 22.10
C ALA A 351 -11.58 -20.54 23.25
N ILE A 352 -11.66 -21.06 24.48
CA ILE A 352 -10.94 -20.52 25.63
C ILE A 352 -9.42 -20.59 25.42
N GLU A 353 -8.90 -21.67 24.85
CA GLU A 353 -7.47 -21.79 24.53
C GLU A 353 -7.00 -20.69 23.59
N HIS A 354 -7.75 -20.44 22.51
CA HIS A 354 -7.42 -19.37 21.58
C HIS A 354 -7.60 -17.97 22.18
N ILE A 355 -8.60 -17.75 23.03
CA ILE A 355 -8.76 -16.48 23.77
C ILE A 355 -7.56 -16.24 24.71
N LYS A 356 -7.13 -17.26 25.46
CA LYS A 356 -5.92 -17.18 26.30
C LYS A 356 -4.71 -16.85 25.46
N ARG A 357 -4.57 -17.46 24.29
CA ARG A 357 -3.47 -17.17 23.37
C ARG A 357 -3.45 -15.71 22.90
N VAL A 358 -4.61 -15.11 22.62
CA VAL A 358 -4.71 -13.67 22.31
C VAL A 358 -4.20 -12.82 23.47
N LEU A 359 -4.59 -13.13 24.71
CA LEU A 359 -4.17 -12.41 25.90
C LEU A 359 -2.66 -12.57 26.17
N GLU A 360 -2.10 -13.76 25.94
CA GLU A 360 -0.65 -14.02 26.04
C GLU A 360 0.14 -13.20 25.03
N ILE A 361 -0.23 -13.26 23.74
CA ILE A 361 0.44 -12.51 22.66
C ILE A 361 0.38 -11.01 22.97
N SER A 362 -0.79 -10.51 23.39
CA SER A 362 -0.97 -9.11 23.76
C SER A 362 -0.23 -8.72 25.05
N GLY A 363 -0.08 -9.64 26.00
CA GLY A 363 0.70 -9.43 27.22
C GLY A 363 2.19 -9.19 26.95
N GLN A 364 2.71 -9.79 25.88
CA GLN A 364 4.10 -9.61 25.42
C GLN A 364 4.32 -8.29 24.67
N MET A 365 3.26 -7.55 24.34
CA MET A 365 3.34 -6.28 23.61
C MET A 365 3.24 -5.06 24.53
N PRO A 366 3.86 -3.92 24.15
CA PRO A 366 3.68 -2.65 24.85
C PRO A 366 2.19 -2.28 24.95
N PRO A 367 1.73 -1.65 26.05
CA PRO A 367 0.32 -1.33 26.28
C PRO A 367 -0.38 -0.61 25.11
N ALA A 368 0.33 0.31 24.44
CA ALA A 368 -0.21 1.07 23.31
C ALA A 368 -0.46 0.23 22.04
N LEU A 369 0.01 -1.02 21.99
CA LEU A 369 0.04 -1.85 20.79
C LEU A 369 -0.66 -3.19 20.95
N ARG A 370 -1.33 -3.41 22.09
CA ARG A 370 -1.97 -4.70 22.39
C ARG A 370 -3.21 -4.89 21.51
N PRO A 371 -3.20 -5.82 20.54
CA PRO A 371 -4.36 -6.01 19.68
C PRO A 371 -5.48 -6.75 20.43
N ARG A 372 -6.71 -6.25 20.31
CA ARG A 372 -7.94 -7.00 20.64
C ARG A 372 -8.06 -7.52 22.09
N VAL A 373 -7.37 -6.92 23.06
CA VAL A 373 -7.47 -7.35 24.47
C VAL A 373 -8.87 -7.13 25.03
N ASP A 374 -9.49 -6.01 24.66
CA ASP A 374 -10.88 -5.70 24.96
C ASP A 374 -11.84 -6.78 24.42
N LYS A 375 -11.68 -7.12 23.13
CA LYS A 375 -12.50 -8.15 22.47
C LYS A 375 -12.27 -9.53 23.06
N ALA A 376 -11.03 -9.92 23.33
CA ALA A 376 -10.70 -11.21 23.92
C ALA A 376 -11.34 -11.37 25.31
N HIS A 377 -11.27 -10.35 26.16
CA HIS A 377 -11.97 -10.37 27.46
C HIS A 377 -13.49 -10.43 27.31
N ASN A 378 -14.08 -9.70 26.35
CA ASN A 378 -15.51 -9.80 26.07
C ASN A 378 -15.91 -11.22 25.61
N LEU A 379 -15.13 -11.86 24.74
CA LEU A 379 -15.37 -13.25 24.33
C LEU A 379 -15.24 -14.22 25.48
N PHE A 380 -14.23 -14.05 26.34
CA PHE A 380 -14.05 -14.88 27.53
C PHE A 380 -15.29 -14.79 28.43
N GLY A 381 -15.74 -13.58 28.74
CA GLY A 381 -16.93 -13.35 29.56
C GLY A 381 -18.17 -14.01 28.95
N ARG A 382 -18.35 -13.95 27.63
CA ARG A 382 -19.46 -14.60 26.93
C ARG A 382 -19.46 -16.12 27.10
N VAL A 383 -18.30 -16.77 26.97
CA VAL A 383 -18.18 -18.22 27.20
C VAL A 383 -18.50 -18.56 28.65
N LEU A 384 -18.02 -17.77 29.61
CA LEU A 384 -18.33 -17.98 31.04
C LEU A 384 -19.82 -17.80 31.37
N MET A 385 -20.51 -16.89 30.67
CA MET A 385 -21.96 -16.76 30.76
C MET A 385 -22.68 -18.03 30.28
N GLN A 386 -22.24 -18.63 29.16
CA GLN A 386 -22.79 -19.89 28.65
C GLN A 386 -22.57 -21.05 29.65
N ARG A 387 -21.42 -21.04 30.36
CA ARG A 387 -21.09 -21.98 31.45
C ARG A 387 -21.73 -21.66 32.79
N ASN A 388 -22.69 -20.74 32.85
CA ASN A 388 -23.41 -20.40 34.06
C ASN A 388 -22.53 -19.81 35.19
N ARG A 389 -21.39 -19.18 34.84
CA ARG A 389 -20.41 -18.54 35.75
C ARG A 389 -20.47 -16.99 35.65
N PRO A 390 -21.58 -16.35 36.05
CA PRO A 390 -21.78 -14.91 35.83
C PRO A 390 -20.86 -14.00 36.65
N ARG A 391 -20.35 -14.46 37.81
CA ARG A 391 -19.39 -13.67 38.61
C ARG A 391 -18.09 -13.42 37.85
N GLU A 392 -17.48 -14.50 37.35
CA GLU A 392 -16.23 -14.43 36.59
C GLU A 392 -16.44 -13.76 35.23
N ALA A 393 -17.59 -13.99 34.60
CA ALA A 393 -17.94 -13.29 33.36
C ALA A 393 -17.93 -11.76 33.56
N ALA A 394 -18.52 -11.26 34.66
CA ALA A 394 -18.54 -9.84 34.99
C ALA A 394 -17.13 -9.25 35.17
N GLU A 395 -16.19 -10.00 35.76
CA GLU A 395 -14.80 -9.56 35.89
C GLU A 395 -14.14 -9.37 34.52
N HIS A 396 -14.36 -10.31 33.60
CA HIS A 396 -13.86 -10.21 32.23
C HIS A 396 -14.53 -9.07 31.45
N PHE A 397 -15.83 -8.83 31.57
CA PHE A 397 -16.46 -7.68 30.93
C PHE A 397 -15.95 -6.35 31.48
N ARG A 398 -15.71 -6.24 32.79
CA ARG A 398 -15.06 -5.07 33.39
C ARG A 398 -13.62 -4.91 32.90
N ALA A 399 -12.88 -6.00 32.74
CA ALA A 399 -11.54 -5.96 32.13
C ALA A 399 -11.60 -5.45 30.68
N ALA A 400 -12.56 -5.92 29.87
CA ALA A 400 -12.77 -5.41 28.52
C ALA A 400 -13.03 -3.89 28.49
N LEU A 401 -13.90 -3.40 29.38
CA LEU A 401 -14.24 -1.98 29.49
C LEU A 401 -13.09 -1.11 30.04
N ARG A 402 -12.16 -1.67 30.82
CA ARG A 402 -10.92 -0.96 31.22
C ARG A 402 -10.03 -0.67 30.02
N PHE A 403 -9.97 -1.57 29.04
CA PHE A 403 -9.21 -1.35 27.80
C PHE A 403 -9.97 -0.50 26.79
N ASN A 404 -11.30 -0.68 26.70
CA ASN A 404 -12.15 0.07 25.79
C ASN A 404 -13.48 0.44 26.46
N PRO A 405 -13.57 1.63 27.09
CA PRO A 405 -14.79 2.08 27.78
C PRO A 405 -16.02 2.22 26.87
N ASN A 406 -15.80 2.31 25.56
CA ASN A 406 -16.83 2.50 24.53
C ASN A 406 -17.27 1.18 23.88
N LEU A 407 -16.80 0.03 24.37
CA LEU A 407 -17.21 -1.29 23.85
C LEU A 407 -18.64 -1.63 24.30
N GLU A 408 -19.62 -1.24 23.50
CA GLU A 408 -21.04 -1.36 23.80
C GLU A 408 -21.47 -2.82 24.08
N GLU A 409 -20.96 -3.78 23.30
CA GLU A 409 -21.22 -5.20 23.54
C GLU A 409 -20.80 -5.66 24.94
N ALA A 410 -19.63 -5.21 25.42
CA ALA A 410 -19.14 -5.58 26.75
C ALA A 410 -19.98 -4.94 27.86
N ARG A 411 -20.50 -3.72 27.64
CA ARG A 411 -21.41 -3.03 28.58
C ARG A 411 -22.74 -3.77 28.70
N GLN A 412 -23.32 -4.17 27.58
CA GLN A 412 -24.56 -4.96 27.54
C GLN A 412 -24.38 -6.33 28.20
N ASN A 413 -23.27 -7.00 27.90
CA ASN A 413 -22.96 -8.29 28.49
C ASN A 413 -22.69 -8.20 30.01
N LEU A 414 -22.03 -7.13 30.47
CA LEU A 414 -21.85 -6.86 31.90
C LEU A 414 -23.19 -6.65 32.61
N ALA A 415 -24.06 -5.80 32.05
CA ALA A 415 -25.38 -5.55 32.63
C ALA A 415 -26.19 -6.84 32.76
N ARG A 416 -26.14 -7.71 31.74
CA ARG A 416 -26.79 -9.03 31.77
C ARG A 416 -26.20 -9.95 32.85
N ALA A 417 -24.87 -9.97 33.00
CA ALA A 417 -24.21 -10.76 34.03
C ALA A 417 -24.59 -10.28 35.45
N GLU A 418 -24.61 -8.97 35.67
CA GLU A 418 -24.96 -8.36 36.96
C GLU A 418 -26.44 -8.53 37.30
N GLN A 419 -27.34 -8.46 36.32
CA GLN A 419 -28.76 -8.79 36.52
C GLN A 419 -28.91 -10.25 36.99
N LEU A 420 -28.28 -11.20 36.31
CA LEU A 420 -28.35 -12.62 36.69
C LEU A 420 -27.80 -12.88 38.09
N LEU A 421 -26.77 -12.13 38.52
CA LEU A 421 -26.25 -12.19 39.89
C LEU A 421 -27.24 -11.65 40.92
N ARG A 422 -27.91 -10.53 40.61
CA ARG A 422 -28.95 -9.94 41.47
C ARG A 422 -30.13 -10.89 41.63
N ASP A 423 -30.61 -11.45 40.54
CA ASP A 423 -31.73 -12.41 40.55
C ASP A 423 -31.40 -13.64 41.40
N ARG A 424 -30.17 -14.16 41.30
CA ARG A 424 -29.71 -15.28 42.15
C ARG A 424 -29.57 -14.92 43.62
N SER A 425 -29.19 -13.69 43.94
CA SER A 425 -29.14 -13.23 45.34
C SER A 425 -30.52 -12.95 45.91
N ALA A 426 -31.51 -12.69 45.05
CA ALA A 426 -32.89 -12.39 45.43
C ALA A 426 -33.78 -13.63 45.53
N SER A 427 -33.40 -14.76 44.91
CA SER A 427 -34.06 -16.06 45.08
C SER A 427 -33.52 -16.72 46.36
N PRO A 428 -34.32 -16.90 47.43
CA PRO A 428 -33.91 -17.70 48.58
C PRO A 428 -33.66 -19.13 48.08
N SER A 429 -32.59 -19.75 48.56
CA SER A 429 -32.42 -21.20 48.44
C SER A 429 -33.53 -21.88 49.25
N ASP A 430 -34.49 -22.52 48.58
CA ASP A 430 -35.44 -23.44 49.21
C ASP A 430 -34.73 -24.63 49.85
#